data_AF-A0A9D5II81-F1
#
_entry.id   AF-A0A9D5II81-F1
#
_cell.length_a   1.000
_cell.length_b   1.000
_cell.length_c   1.000
_cell.angle_alpha   90.00
_cell.angle_beta   90.00
_cell.angle_gamma   90.00
#
_symmetry.space_group_name_H-M   'P 1'
#
loop_
_entity.id
_entity.type
_entity.pdbx_description
1 polymer ?
#
loop_
_entity_poly.entity_id
_entity_poly.type
_entity_poly.pdbx_seq_one_letter_code
_entity_poly.pdbx_strand_id
1 'polypeptide(L)'
;MYQQTRLIALWSVLVICLPTPGRAQEATPPRAVKVLPVFFVPKDETPPTDEQSKTLMRHVEWAQKRYKELLRDRDTFAVAEEKPRVYQSNRPLAFYREGKEGAAPHLVDELLTEWKHTRFNCPYVLLVVVMNPKDESPVGGGRPLNGGINTGGGIIQLSTFAMDRLPNFQSTLQHELGHAFGLPHVDVYGYDMKANDSLMSYNPKHHTKGFNPSDTPAGLIPEDIRGLALNRRAFPKLKFDPAKDVPAGYKIAEKVVPLGPMTIPNHPDMPTFTTADGEDFGSNVANLAKGPIVPNKKDKDKTTFDAGSMWQSGKSKTGWVTVEVRFPYEAELTHIGVHSQHSGAFNAARAVRVTVPGAKDAFRQIALVAPKSADEKVAVPKTKARVWRFEFQAGDSQAVTLRGLRFYSGTDELFPPLVPNSP
;
A
#
# COMPACT_ATOMS: atom_id res chain seq x y z
N MET A 1 -73.60 -11.85 -10.38
CA MET A 1 -73.04 -10.86 -11.32
C MET A 1 -72.45 -9.72 -10.50
N TYR A 2 -71.14 -9.74 -10.25
CA TYR A 2 -70.39 -8.62 -9.67
C TYR A 2 -69.06 -8.58 -10.44
N GLN A 3 -68.91 -7.60 -11.34
CA GLN A 3 -67.63 -7.30 -11.97
C GLN A 3 -66.90 -6.29 -11.09
N GLN A 4 -65.71 -6.67 -10.61
CA GLN A 4 -64.78 -5.82 -9.90
C GLN A 4 -63.68 -5.40 -10.87
N THR A 5 -63.71 -4.14 -11.29
CA THR A 5 -62.70 -3.53 -12.15
C THR A 5 -61.49 -3.16 -11.29
N ARG A 6 -60.35 -3.82 -11.48
CA ARG A 6 -59.06 -3.40 -10.88
C ARG A 6 -58.29 -2.55 -11.89
N LEU A 7 -58.12 -1.25 -11.58
CA LEU A 7 -57.11 -0.40 -12.20
C LEU A 7 -55.72 -0.86 -11.71
N ILE A 8 -54.83 -1.18 -12.66
CA ILE A 8 -53.40 -1.36 -12.41
C ILE A 8 -52.71 -0.06 -12.81
N ALA A 9 -52.26 0.72 -11.83
CA ALA A 9 -51.38 1.87 -12.06
C ALA A 9 -49.93 1.38 -12.14
N LEU A 10 -49.34 1.42 -13.34
CA LEU A 10 -47.91 1.22 -13.55
C LEU A 10 -47.16 2.51 -13.16
N TRP A 11 -46.41 2.45 -12.06
CA TRP A 11 -45.40 3.45 -11.73
C TRP A 11 -44.09 3.07 -12.41
N SER A 12 -43.73 3.79 -13.46
CA SER A 12 -42.39 3.72 -14.06
C SER A 12 -41.41 4.46 -13.16
N VAL A 13 -40.55 3.71 -12.46
CA VAL A 13 -39.39 4.27 -11.75
C VAL A 13 -38.36 4.67 -12.80
N LEU A 14 -38.30 5.97 -13.10
CA LEU A 14 -37.24 6.55 -13.91
C LEU A 14 -35.99 6.69 -13.02
N VAL A 15 -35.08 5.72 -13.08
CA VAL A 15 -33.75 5.84 -12.46
C VAL A 15 -32.94 6.81 -13.31
N ILE A 16 -32.89 8.07 -12.89
CA ILE A 16 -31.97 9.06 -13.45
C ILE A 16 -30.58 8.75 -12.87
N CYS A 17 -29.79 7.97 -13.61
CA CYS A 17 -28.35 7.85 -13.36
C CYS A 17 -27.70 9.20 -13.67
N LEU A 18 -27.59 10.06 -12.66
CA LEU A 18 -26.72 11.22 -12.75
C LEU A 18 -25.28 10.72 -12.94
N PRO A 19 -24.53 11.24 -13.94
CA PRO A 19 -23.15 10.85 -14.13
C PRO A 19 -22.34 11.31 -12.92
N THR A 20 -21.87 10.34 -12.12
CA THR A 20 -20.84 10.60 -11.12
C THR A 20 -19.63 11.18 -11.85
N PRO A 21 -19.04 12.32 -11.41
CA PRO A 21 -17.84 12.84 -12.02
C PRO A 21 -16.79 11.71 -12.10
N GLY A 22 -16.39 11.38 -13.33
CA GLY A 22 -15.63 10.18 -13.62
C GLY A 22 -14.28 10.20 -12.92
N ARG A 23 -14.15 9.39 -11.86
CA ARG A 23 -12.87 9.07 -11.23
C ARG A 23 -11.99 8.34 -12.24
N ALA A 24 -10.66 8.55 -12.20
CA ALA A 24 -9.75 7.71 -12.95
C ALA A 24 -10.03 6.24 -12.60
N GLN A 25 -10.28 5.38 -13.61
CA GLN A 25 -10.56 3.96 -13.43
C GLN A 25 -9.32 3.10 -13.68
N GLU A 26 -8.15 3.62 -13.31
CA GLU A 26 -6.87 2.97 -13.55
C GLU A 26 -6.23 2.54 -12.22
N ALA A 27 -5.80 1.28 -12.17
CA ALA A 27 -5.10 0.69 -11.03
C ALA A 27 -3.57 0.71 -11.18
N THR A 28 -3.03 1.20 -12.29
CA THR A 28 -1.58 1.28 -12.54
C THR A 28 -0.93 2.24 -11.56
N PRO A 29 -0.01 1.76 -10.69
CA PRO A 29 0.67 2.64 -9.77
C PRO A 29 1.66 3.55 -10.49
N PRO A 30 1.88 4.76 -9.99
CA PRO A 30 2.78 5.74 -10.61
C PRO A 30 4.23 5.27 -10.48
N ARG A 31 5.04 5.44 -11.52
CA ARG A 31 6.47 5.02 -11.51
C ARG A 31 7.29 5.63 -10.39
N ALA A 32 6.95 6.86 -9.98
CA ALA A 32 7.52 7.54 -8.84
C ALA A 32 6.42 8.27 -8.07
N VAL A 33 6.65 8.47 -6.77
CA VAL A 33 5.79 9.32 -5.93
C VAL A 33 6.57 10.51 -5.42
N LYS A 34 5.87 11.61 -5.17
CA LYS A 34 6.44 12.84 -4.61
C LYS A 34 5.66 13.26 -3.37
N VAL A 35 6.32 13.90 -2.41
CA VAL A 35 5.63 14.53 -1.29
C VAL A 35 4.90 15.76 -1.80
N LEU A 36 3.58 15.81 -1.64
CA LEU A 36 2.73 16.95 -1.98
C LEU A 36 2.30 17.63 -0.68
N PRO A 37 2.80 18.85 -0.37
CA PRO A 37 2.33 19.63 0.76
C PRO A 37 0.93 20.17 0.50
N VAL A 38 0.04 20.02 1.48
CA VAL A 38 -1.38 20.38 1.37
C VAL A 38 -1.83 21.04 2.66
N PHE A 39 -2.44 22.22 2.58
CA PHE A 39 -3.33 22.70 3.63
C PHE A 39 -4.74 22.20 3.35
N PHE A 40 -5.28 21.45 4.30
CA PHE A 40 -6.67 21.02 4.28
C PHE A 40 -7.47 21.95 5.17
N VAL A 41 -8.43 22.68 4.59
CA VAL A 41 -9.19 23.72 5.27
C VAL A 41 -10.63 23.21 5.48
N PRO A 42 -11.01 22.80 6.70
CA PRO A 42 -12.40 22.53 7.01
C PRO A 42 -13.29 23.76 6.74
N LYS A 43 -14.58 23.53 6.47
CA LYS A 43 -15.56 24.55 6.08
C LYS A 43 -15.63 25.75 7.03
N ASP A 44 -15.43 25.51 8.31
CA ASP A 44 -15.56 26.46 9.42
C ASP A 44 -14.21 27.01 9.92
N GLU A 45 -13.12 26.72 9.20
CA GLU A 45 -11.77 27.19 9.52
C GLU A 45 -11.26 28.14 8.42
N THR A 46 -10.27 28.95 8.76
CA THR A 46 -9.72 29.97 7.84
C THR A 46 -8.60 29.35 6.98
N PRO A 47 -8.47 29.74 5.70
CA PRO A 47 -7.33 29.35 4.86
C PRO A 47 -5.96 29.74 5.47
N PRO A 48 -4.87 29.08 5.08
CA PRO A 48 -3.53 29.40 5.58
C PRO A 48 -3.10 30.80 5.15
N THR A 49 -2.28 31.43 6.00
CA THR A 49 -1.56 32.66 5.63
C THR A 49 -0.38 32.35 4.71
N ASP A 50 0.15 33.39 4.04
CA ASP A 50 1.39 33.28 3.25
C ASP A 50 2.57 32.83 4.12
N GLU A 51 2.63 33.27 5.38
CA GLU A 51 3.70 32.90 6.31
C GLU A 51 3.62 31.43 6.72
N GLN A 52 2.41 30.92 7.00
CA GLN A 52 2.20 29.50 7.23
C GLN A 52 2.61 28.67 6.01
N SER A 53 2.31 29.15 4.81
CA SER A 53 2.71 28.49 3.56
C SER A 53 4.22 28.42 3.39
N LYS A 54 4.94 29.52 3.65
CA LYS A 54 6.41 29.53 3.64
C LYS A 54 7.00 28.64 4.73
N THR A 55 6.41 28.65 5.92
CA THR A 55 6.85 27.85 7.07
C THR A 55 6.73 26.35 6.77
N LEU A 56 5.60 25.92 6.21
CA LEU A 56 5.42 24.52 5.80
C LEU A 56 6.48 24.10 4.76
N MET A 57 6.70 24.92 3.73
CA MET A 57 7.71 24.61 2.72
C MET A 57 9.12 24.52 3.31
N ARG A 58 9.48 25.42 4.24
CA ARG A 58 10.76 25.36 4.95
C ARG A 58 10.91 24.06 5.76
N HIS A 59 9.85 23.58 6.40
CA HIS A 59 9.86 22.28 7.10
C HIS A 59 10.04 21.10 6.14
N VAL A 60 9.39 21.15 4.97
CA VAL A 60 9.50 20.12 3.93
C VAL A 60 10.91 20.05 3.35
N GLU A 61 11.50 21.20 3.00
CA GLU A 61 12.87 21.30 2.51
C GLU A 61 13.87 20.77 3.55
N TRP A 62 13.67 21.12 4.82
CA TRP A 62 14.54 20.63 5.88
C TRP A 62 14.40 19.13 6.11
N ALA A 63 13.18 18.59 6.05
CA ALA A 63 12.96 17.14 6.09
C ALA A 63 13.63 16.44 4.90
N GLN A 64 13.49 16.98 3.69
CA GLN A 64 14.11 16.43 2.49
C GLN A 64 15.63 16.39 2.60
N LYS A 65 16.25 17.49 3.06
CA LYS A 65 17.68 17.54 3.35
C LYS A 65 18.08 16.52 4.41
N ARG A 66 17.29 16.41 5.49
CA ARG A 66 17.57 15.46 6.57
C ARG A 66 17.53 14.01 6.09
N TYR A 67 16.54 13.62 5.29
CA TYR A 67 16.49 12.28 4.70
C TYR A 67 17.71 12.01 3.81
N LYS A 68 18.16 13.01 3.04
CA LYS A 68 19.38 12.89 2.22
C LYS A 68 20.61 12.61 3.07
N GLU A 69 20.79 13.34 4.17
CA GLU A 69 21.87 13.15 5.14
C GLU A 69 21.80 11.75 5.79
N LEU A 70 20.61 11.36 6.28
CA LEU A 70 20.37 10.06 6.91
C LEU A 70 20.68 8.89 5.97
N LEU A 71 20.44 9.08 4.66
CA LEU A 71 20.71 8.10 3.62
C LEU A 71 22.12 8.21 3.04
N ARG A 72 23.00 9.04 3.63
CA ARG A 72 24.40 9.25 3.23
C ARG A 72 24.52 9.70 1.77
N ASP A 73 23.71 10.68 1.38
CA ASP A 73 23.63 11.27 0.03
C ASP A 73 23.26 10.30 -1.11
N ARG A 74 22.84 9.07 -0.79
CA ARG A 74 22.45 8.06 -1.80
C ARG A 74 21.12 8.39 -2.48
N ASP A 75 20.18 8.97 -1.74
CA ASP A 75 18.86 9.35 -2.26
C ASP A 75 18.11 10.30 -1.30
N THR A 76 17.00 10.86 -1.75
CA THR A 76 15.97 11.50 -0.90
C THR A 76 14.64 11.55 -1.66
N PHE A 77 13.53 11.81 -0.96
CA PHE A 77 12.23 11.94 -1.60
C PHE A 77 12.16 13.23 -2.44
N ALA A 78 11.35 13.22 -3.50
CA ALA A 78 11.07 14.41 -4.29
C ALA A 78 9.85 15.17 -3.73
N VAL A 79 9.82 16.49 -3.90
CA VAL A 79 8.67 17.34 -3.56
C VAL A 79 7.91 17.66 -4.85
N ALA A 80 6.58 17.61 -4.81
CA ALA A 80 5.74 17.76 -5.99
C ALA A 80 5.67 19.20 -6.51
N GLU A 81 5.58 20.17 -5.60
CA GLU A 81 5.31 21.57 -5.90
C GLU A 81 6.10 22.49 -4.96
N GLU A 82 6.43 23.71 -5.43
CA GLU A 82 7.18 24.72 -4.66
C GLU A 82 6.31 25.47 -3.64
N LYS A 83 4.98 25.28 -3.71
CA LYS A 83 4.02 25.86 -2.77
C LYS A 83 3.02 24.79 -2.34
N PRO A 84 2.49 24.85 -1.12
CA PRO A 84 1.45 23.93 -0.68
C PRO A 84 0.16 24.16 -1.48
N ARG A 85 -0.54 23.08 -1.82
CA ARG A 85 -1.91 23.19 -2.32
C ARG A 85 -2.83 23.54 -1.17
N VAL A 86 -3.88 24.33 -1.43
CA VAL A 86 -4.93 24.59 -0.46
C VAL A 86 -6.19 23.89 -0.95
N TYR A 87 -6.75 23.01 -0.12
CA TYR A 87 -8.01 22.34 -0.38
C TYR A 87 -9.05 22.81 0.61
N GLN A 88 -10.15 23.39 0.11
CA GLN A 88 -11.28 23.80 0.94
C GLN A 88 -12.33 22.67 0.98
N SER A 89 -12.52 22.10 2.16
CA SER A 89 -13.56 21.10 2.35
C SER A 89 -14.94 21.74 2.53
N ASN A 90 -15.97 21.00 2.12
CA ASN A 90 -17.37 21.29 2.41
C ASN A 90 -17.83 20.77 3.78
N ARG A 91 -16.98 20.09 4.55
CA ARG A 91 -17.30 19.55 5.88
C ARG A 91 -16.64 20.38 6.99
N PRO A 92 -17.31 20.54 8.15
CA PRO A 92 -16.73 21.26 9.29
C PRO A 92 -15.62 20.45 9.99
N LEU A 93 -14.76 21.11 10.76
CA LEU A 93 -13.66 20.48 11.50
C LEU A 93 -14.18 19.39 12.46
N ALA A 94 -15.35 19.60 13.06
CA ALA A 94 -16.00 18.62 13.95
C ALA A 94 -16.19 17.24 13.29
N PHE A 95 -16.51 17.20 11.99
CA PHE A 95 -16.65 15.94 11.25
C PHE A 95 -15.35 15.13 11.25
N TYR A 96 -14.21 15.79 11.07
CA TYR A 96 -12.90 15.13 11.06
C TYR A 96 -12.47 14.71 12.47
N ARG A 97 -12.77 15.52 13.50
CA ARG A 97 -12.44 15.17 14.89
C ARG A 97 -13.08 13.87 15.36
N GLU A 98 -14.30 13.60 14.90
CA GLU A 98 -15.05 12.38 15.20
C GLU A 98 -14.64 11.20 14.31
N GLY A 99 -13.81 11.45 13.30
CA GLY A 99 -13.33 10.47 12.35
C GLY A 99 -12.39 9.44 12.98
N LYS A 100 -12.53 8.18 12.55
CA LYS A 100 -11.58 7.11 12.91
C LYS A 100 -10.19 7.42 12.39
N GLU A 101 -9.17 6.85 13.05
CA GLU A 101 -7.76 7.00 12.65
C GLU A 101 -7.32 8.47 12.51
N GLY A 102 -7.83 9.33 13.39
CA GLY A 102 -7.53 10.77 13.35
C GLY A 102 -7.99 11.47 12.06
N ALA A 103 -8.99 10.93 11.37
CA ALA A 103 -9.59 11.43 10.13
C ALA A 103 -8.84 11.15 8.81
N ALA A 104 -7.63 10.60 8.83
CA ALA A 104 -6.83 10.29 7.64
C ALA A 104 -7.65 9.66 6.49
N PRO A 105 -8.50 8.64 6.73
CA PRO A 105 -9.32 8.05 5.68
C PRO A 105 -10.20 9.05 4.92
N HIS A 106 -10.86 9.96 5.64
CA HIS A 106 -11.77 10.94 5.03
C HIS A 106 -11.02 12.07 4.34
N LEU A 107 -9.90 12.52 4.92
CA LEU A 107 -9.01 13.50 4.27
C LEU A 107 -8.52 12.96 2.92
N VAL A 108 -8.07 11.70 2.89
CA VAL A 108 -7.62 11.06 1.66
C VAL A 108 -8.74 10.89 0.64
N ASP A 109 -9.94 10.43 1.04
CA ASP A 109 -11.06 10.29 0.11
C ASP A 109 -11.40 11.61 -0.59
N GLU A 110 -11.47 12.71 0.16
CA GLU A 110 -11.75 14.04 -0.41
C GLU A 110 -10.67 14.50 -1.38
N LEU A 111 -9.39 14.38 -1.00
CA LEU A 111 -8.27 14.79 -1.85
C LEU A 111 -8.14 13.92 -3.11
N LEU A 112 -8.32 12.59 -2.99
CA LEU A 112 -8.30 11.70 -4.14
C LEU A 112 -9.51 11.92 -5.06
N THR A 113 -10.68 12.23 -4.51
CA THR A 113 -11.87 12.59 -5.29
C THR A 113 -11.64 13.90 -6.05
N GLU A 114 -11.21 14.95 -5.37
CA GLU A 114 -10.94 16.26 -5.95
C GLU A 114 -9.95 16.17 -7.11
N TRP A 115 -8.83 15.49 -6.89
CA TRP A 115 -7.77 15.36 -7.90
C TRP A 115 -7.93 14.18 -8.84
N LYS A 116 -9.10 13.53 -8.82
CA LYS A 116 -9.48 12.43 -9.72
C LYS A 116 -8.50 11.26 -9.71
N HIS A 117 -7.87 11.02 -8.56
CA HIS A 117 -6.99 9.89 -8.33
C HIS A 117 -7.73 8.72 -7.66
N THR A 118 -7.13 7.54 -7.77
CA THR A 118 -7.45 6.37 -6.96
C THR A 118 -6.35 6.18 -5.92
N ARG A 119 -6.62 5.37 -4.90
CA ARG A 119 -5.59 4.95 -3.94
C ARG A 119 -4.40 4.24 -4.61
N PHE A 120 -4.57 3.69 -5.82
CA PHE A 120 -3.54 2.95 -6.55
C PHE A 120 -2.70 3.84 -7.46
N ASN A 121 -3.32 4.82 -8.13
CA ASN A 121 -2.62 5.67 -9.11
C ASN A 121 -2.19 7.04 -8.58
N CYS A 122 -2.44 7.35 -7.29
CA CYS A 122 -2.05 8.60 -6.67
C CYS A 122 -0.51 8.78 -6.74
N PRO A 123 0.02 9.80 -7.44
CA PRO A 123 1.45 10.05 -7.59
C PRO A 123 2.06 10.74 -6.37
N TYR A 124 1.36 10.77 -5.23
CA TYR A 124 1.72 11.60 -4.10
C TYR A 124 1.77 10.82 -2.79
N VAL A 125 2.75 11.19 -1.96
CA VAL A 125 2.64 11.11 -0.51
C VAL A 125 2.02 12.44 -0.06
N LEU A 126 0.80 12.39 0.45
CA LEU A 126 0.02 13.56 0.85
C LEU A 126 0.50 14.07 2.21
N LEU A 127 1.24 15.16 2.24
CA LEU A 127 1.58 15.85 3.48
C LEU A 127 0.47 16.85 3.80
N VAL A 128 -0.47 16.43 4.65
CA VAL A 128 -1.66 17.21 4.98
C VAL A 128 -1.47 17.93 6.31
N VAL A 129 -1.51 19.26 6.27
CA VAL A 129 -1.65 20.11 7.44
C VAL A 129 -3.11 20.58 7.50
N VAL A 130 -3.86 20.06 8.46
CA VAL A 130 -5.25 20.45 8.70
C VAL A 130 -5.28 21.81 9.39
N MET A 131 -6.02 22.76 8.82
CA MET A 131 -6.28 24.05 9.46
C MET A 131 -7.08 23.81 10.74
N ASN A 132 -6.39 23.95 11.86
CA ASN A 132 -6.93 23.97 13.20
C ASN A 132 -5.92 24.74 14.08
N PRO A 133 -6.13 26.04 14.31
CA PRO A 133 -5.22 26.85 15.11
C PRO A 133 -5.48 26.73 16.63
N LYS A 134 -6.51 25.99 17.05
CA LYS A 134 -7.01 25.97 18.43
C LYS A 134 -6.30 24.92 19.30
N ASP A 135 -6.08 23.74 18.75
CA ASP A 135 -5.48 22.60 19.46
C ASP A 135 -4.76 21.66 18.48
N GLU A 136 -4.06 20.67 19.03
CA GLU A 136 -3.21 19.76 18.26
C GLU A 136 -4.00 18.81 17.34
N SER A 137 -5.34 18.77 17.38
CA SER A 137 -6.11 17.81 16.55
C SER A 137 -6.03 18.13 15.04
N PRO A 138 -5.78 17.15 14.16
CA PRO A 138 -5.37 15.79 14.46
C PRO A 138 -3.93 15.72 14.95
N VAL A 139 -3.67 14.84 15.94
CA VAL A 139 -2.32 14.50 16.37
C VAL A 139 -1.55 13.92 15.17
N GLY A 140 -0.25 14.17 15.13
CA GLY A 140 0.66 13.68 14.09
C GLY A 140 0.46 12.18 13.82
N GLY A 141 0.35 11.84 12.54
CA GLY A 141 0.21 10.47 12.09
C GLY A 141 0.55 10.30 10.61
N GLY A 142 1.06 9.13 10.24
CA GLY A 142 1.44 8.81 8.87
C GLY A 142 1.22 7.34 8.56
N ARG A 143 0.94 7.02 7.29
CA ARG A 143 0.86 5.64 6.80
C ARG A 143 0.80 5.57 5.27
N PRO A 144 1.13 4.42 4.65
CA PRO A 144 0.89 4.17 3.24
C PRO A 144 -0.61 4.01 2.96
N LEU A 145 -1.07 4.38 1.76
CA LEU A 145 -2.48 4.25 1.37
C LEU A 145 -2.89 2.77 1.24
N ASN A 146 -2.06 1.97 0.58
CA ASN A 146 -2.33 0.56 0.27
C ASN A 146 -1.55 -0.41 1.18
N GLY A 147 -0.93 0.11 2.25
CA GLY A 147 -0.03 -0.66 3.11
C GLY A 147 1.27 -1.05 2.42
N GLY A 148 2.14 -1.78 3.09
CA GLY A 148 3.43 -2.20 2.55
C GLY A 148 4.37 -1.03 2.25
N ILE A 149 5.43 -1.32 1.52
CA ILE A 149 6.57 -0.40 1.37
C ILE A 149 6.73 0.11 -0.07
N ASN A 150 6.13 -0.53 -1.08
CA ASN A 150 6.30 -0.16 -2.50
C ASN A 150 4.97 0.01 -3.25
N THR A 151 3.87 0.16 -2.52
CA THR A 151 2.51 0.20 -3.08
C THR A 151 2.09 1.56 -3.62
N GLY A 152 2.96 2.57 -3.53
CA GLY A 152 2.72 3.92 -3.99
C GLY A 152 2.56 4.91 -2.85
N GLY A 153 1.60 5.83 -2.99
CA GLY A 153 1.41 6.97 -2.12
C GLY A 153 1.19 6.66 -0.64
N GLY A 154 1.12 7.72 0.14
CA GLY A 154 0.88 7.70 1.58
C GLY A 154 0.18 8.97 2.03
N ILE A 155 -0.10 9.06 3.31
CA ILE A 155 -0.56 10.29 3.96
C ILE A 155 0.25 10.55 5.21
N ILE A 156 0.47 11.82 5.48
CA ILE A 156 0.84 12.40 6.75
C ILE A 156 -0.27 13.37 7.11
N GLN A 157 -0.71 13.38 8.36
CA GLN A 157 -1.62 14.37 8.89
C GLN A 157 -0.99 15.06 10.10
N LEU A 158 -1.06 16.38 10.10
CA LEU A 158 -0.60 17.26 11.17
C LEU A 158 -1.62 18.41 11.28
N SER A 159 -1.60 19.16 12.38
CA SER A 159 -2.42 20.37 12.55
C SER A 159 -1.59 21.64 12.39
N THR A 160 -2.23 22.74 11.98
CA THR A 160 -1.58 24.06 12.00
C THR A 160 -1.18 24.50 13.41
N PHE A 161 -1.94 24.12 14.44
CA PHE A 161 -1.52 24.34 15.83
C PHE A 161 -0.15 23.72 16.10
N ALA A 162 0.05 22.47 15.69
CA ALA A 162 1.33 21.79 15.86
C ALA A 162 2.46 22.53 15.14
N MET A 163 2.23 22.92 13.88
CA MET A 163 3.20 23.66 13.07
C MET A 163 3.58 25.00 13.70
N ASP A 164 2.59 25.75 14.18
CA ASP A 164 2.79 27.12 14.65
C ASP A 164 3.28 27.19 16.10
N ARG A 165 3.01 26.17 16.93
CA ARG A 165 3.22 26.25 18.39
C ARG A 165 4.10 25.18 18.98
N LEU A 166 4.24 24.01 18.36
CA LEU A 166 5.00 22.92 18.96
C LEU A 166 6.47 22.98 18.51
N PRO A 167 7.42 23.05 19.47
CA PRO A 167 8.83 23.13 19.12
C PRO A 167 9.35 21.89 18.40
N ASN A 168 8.73 20.72 18.61
CA ASN A 168 9.16 19.46 18.03
C ASN A 168 8.49 19.11 16.69
N PHE A 169 7.75 20.05 16.07
CA PHE A 169 7.03 19.81 14.81
C PHE A 169 7.91 19.18 13.73
N GLN A 170 9.14 19.67 13.55
CA GLN A 170 10.03 19.15 12.51
C GLN A 170 10.38 17.66 12.73
N SER A 171 10.71 17.27 13.96
CA SER A 171 11.03 15.87 14.29
C SER A 171 9.80 14.97 14.11
N THR A 172 8.61 15.46 14.48
CA THR A 172 7.34 14.75 14.21
C THR A 172 7.12 14.57 12.72
N LEU A 173 7.27 15.64 11.91
CA LEU A 173 7.14 15.55 10.46
C LEU A 173 8.09 14.51 9.85
N GLN A 174 9.36 14.49 10.30
CA GLN A 174 10.33 13.50 9.82
C GLN A 174 9.92 12.07 10.20
N HIS A 175 9.42 11.85 11.42
CA HIS A 175 8.90 10.56 11.86
C HIS A 175 7.70 10.11 11.01
N GLU A 176 6.70 10.98 10.82
CA GLU A 176 5.50 10.64 10.05
C GLU A 176 5.78 10.41 8.56
N LEU A 177 6.76 11.12 7.98
CA LEU A 177 7.28 10.81 6.64
C LEU A 177 7.78 9.36 6.58
N GLY A 178 8.46 8.88 7.61
CA GLY A 178 8.92 7.49 7.71
C GLY A 178 7.77 6.50 7.61
N HIS A 179 6.70 6.73 8.35
CA HIS A 179 5.48 5.93 8.24
C HIS A 179 4.82 6.03 6.87
N ALA A 180 4.71 7.22 6.29
CA ALA A 180 4.14 7.40 4.96
C ALA A 180 4.96 6.71 3.86
N PHE A 181 6.26 6.51 4.08
CA PHE A 181 7.15 5.70 3.25
C PHE A 181 7.12 4.20 3.57
N GLY A 182 6.37 3.78 4.59
CA GLY A 182 6.11 2.38 4.93
C GLY A 182 6.92 1.82 6.10
N LEU A 183 7.66 2.65 6.83
CA LEU A 183 8.40 2.19 8.01
C LEU A 183 7.45 2.00 9.21
N PRO A 184 7.49 0.85 9.91
CA PRO A 184 6.83 0.70 11.19
C PRO A 184 7.66 1.36 12.30
N HIS A 185 7.10 1.42 13.51
CA HIS A 185 7.90 1.70 14.70
C HIS A 185 8.90 0.58 15.01
N VAL A 186 9.92 0.90 15.81
CA VAL A 186 11.03 -0.02 16.11
C VAL A 186 10.69 -1.18 17.05
N ASP A 187 9.60 -1.08 17.81
CA ASP A 187 9.17 -2.10 18.78
C ASP A 187 8.72 -3.40 18.09
N VAL A 188 8.25 -3.31 16.84
CA VAL A 188 7.93 -4.50 16.02
C VAL A 188 9.15 -5.40 15.79
N TYR A 189 10.37 -4.85 15.98
CA TYR A 189 11.63 -5.57 15.92
C TYR A 189 12.21 -5.89 17.31
N GLY A 190 11.50 -5.55 18.39
CA GLY A 190 11.91 -5.78 19.78
C GLY A 190 12.82 -4.70 20.37
N TYR A 191 12.98 -3.55 19.70
CA TYR A 191 13.76 -2.43 20.23
C TYR A 191 12.94 -1.55 21.18
N ASP A 192 13.62 -0.85 22.09
CA ASP A 192 12.98 0.09 23.02
C ASP A 192 12.49 1.36 22.29
N MET A 193 11.19 1.62 22.38
CA MET A 193 10.55 2.74 21.71
C MET A 193 11.03 4.12 22.18
N LYS A 194 11.48 4.25 23.43
CA LYS A 194 11.81 5.53 24.06
C LYS A 194 13.31 5.80 24.10
N ALA A 195 14.14 4.81 23.78
CA ALA A 195 15.59 4.92 23.88
C ALA A 195 16.34 4.61 22.59
N ASN A 196 15.73 3.97 21.59
CA ASN A 196 16.40 3.64 20.34
C ASN A 196 16.72 4.90 19.51
N ASP A 197 17.86 4.88 18.81
CA ASP A 197 18.34 6.01 18.01
C ASP A 197 17.64 6.16 16.65
N SER A 198 16.77 5.23 16.25
CA SER A 198 15.99 5.32 15.02
C SER A 198 15.05 6.52 15.02
N LEU A 199 14.88 7.13 13.85
CA LEU A 199 13.84 8.10 13.54
C LEU A 199 12.44 7.56 13.82
N MET A 200 12.25 6.24 13.76
CA MET A 200 10.99 5.56 14.01
C MET A 200 10.79 5.18 15.49
N SER A 201 11.58 5.75 16.40
CA SER A 201 11.34 5.68 17.85
C SER A 201 10.63 6.94 18.35
N TYR A 202 10.09 6.89 19.57
CA TYR A 202 9.60 8.03 20.35
C TYR A 202 10.63 8.55 21.35
N ASN A 203 11.92 8.44 21.04
CA ASN A 203 12.97 8.92 21.91
C ASN A 203 12.91 10.47 21.99
N PRO A 204 12.56 11.03 23.16
CA PRO A 204 12.35 12.48 23.29
C PRO A 204 13.66 13.26 23.11
N LYS A 205 14.81 12.60 23.20
CA LYS A 205 16.10 13.23 22.90
C LYS A 205 16.23 13.61 21.43
N HIS A 206 15.40 13.11 20.52
CA HIS A 206 15.42 13.49 19.11
C HIS A 206 14.60 14.74 18.81
N HIS A 207 13.86 15.28 19.79
CA HIS A 207 12.97 16.40 19.59
C HIS A 207 13.73 17.66 19.17
N THR A 208 13.33 18.19 18.02
CA THR A 208 13.75 19.50 17.52
C THR A 208 13.20 20.64 18.38
N LYS A 209 13.75 21.83 18.21
CA LYS A 209 13.25 23.09 18.79
C LYS A 209 13.05 24.14 17.70
N GLY A 210 11.87 24.13 17.09
CA GLY A 210 11.56 24.90 15.88
C GLY A 210 12.48 24.47 14.75
N PHE A 211 13.18 25.43 14.15
CA PHE A 211 14.18 25.20 13.10
C PHE A 211 15.58 24.83 13.59
N ASN A 212 15.71 24.37 14.84
CA ASN A 212 16.98 23.92 15.41
C ASN A 212 16.99 22.39 15.57
N PRO A 213 18.05 21.70 15.11
CA PRO A 213 18.19 20.26 15.31
C PRO A 213 18.30 19.96 16.82
N SER A 214 17.97 18.73 17.20
CA SER A 214 18.30 18.24 18.54
C SER A 214 19.83 18.12 18.73
N ASP A 215 20.29 18.17 19.98
CA ASP A 215 21.68 17.82 20.35
C ASP A 215 21.98 16.35 20.04
N THR A 216 20.95 15.49 19.99
CA THR A 216 21.03 14.09 19.58
C THR A 216 19.98 13.81 18.51
N PRO A 217 20.20 14.22 17.24
CA PRO A 217 19.27 13.96 16.15
C PRO A 217 19.07 12.46 15.95
N ALA A 218 17.85 12.04 15.62
CA ALA A 218 17.57 10.66 15.27
C ALA A 218 18.38 10.21 14.04
N GLY A 219 18.76 8.92 14.01
CA GLY A 219 19.40 8.23 12.90
C GLY A 219 18.43 7.29 12.16
N LEU A 220 18.98 6.42 11.30
CA LEU A 220 18.26 5.29 10.73
C LEU A 220 18.97 4.01 11.15
N ILE A 221 18.23 3.05 11.70
CA ILE A 221 18.75 1.70 11.97
C ILE A 221 18.78 0.88 10.65
N PRO A 222 19.52 -0.24 10.59
CA PRO A 222 19.58 -1.05 9.37
C PRO A 222 18.21 -1.48 8.82
N GLU A 223 17.24 -1.74 9.69
CA GLU A 223 15.85 -2.06 9.34
C GLU A 223 15.16 -0.91 8.61
N ASP A 224 15.39 0.33 9.03
CA ASP A 224 14.82 1.52 8.40
C ASP A 224 15.39 1.69 6.99
N ILE A 225 16.73 1.59 6.86
CA ILE A 225 17.41 1.72 5.56
C ILE A 225 16.93 0.61 4.61
N ARG A 226 16.83 -0.62 5.12
CA ARG A 226 16.30 -1.77 4.36
C ARG A 226 14.86 -1.51 3.93
N GLY A 227 14.02 -0.99 4.81
CA GLY A 227 12.65 -0.59 4.51
C GLY A 227 12.59 0.47 3.40
N LEU A 228 13.25 1.62 3.58
CA LEU A 228 13.25 2.69 2.59
C LEU A 228 13.79 2.23 1.23
N ALA A 229 14.79 1.35 1.19
CA ALA A 229 15.34 0.80 -0.05
C ALA A 229 14.33 -0.06 -0.83
N LEU A 230 13.32 -0.63 -0.17
CA LEU A 230 12.22 -1.35 -0.81
C LEU A 230 11.19 -0.40 -1.43
N ASN A 231 11.10 0.86 -0.96
CA ASN A 231 10.21 1.87 -1.51
C ASN A 231 10.82 2.52 -2.76
N ARG A 232 10.87 1.77 -3.85
CA ARG A 232 11.47 2.20 -5.12
C ARG A 232 10.77 3.39 -5.76
N ARG A 233 9.51 3.65 -5.40
CA ARG A 233 8.74 4.77 -5.94
C ARG A 233 9.10 6.09 -5.26
N ALA A 234 9.46 6.09 -3.98
CA ALA A 234 9.93 7.27 -3.25
C ALA A 234 11.46 7.44 -3.31
N PHE A 235 12.21 6.33 -3.28
CA PHE A 235 13.67 6.29 -3.24
C PHE A 235 14.23 5.36 -4.35
N PRO A 236 14.14 5.77 -5.63
CA PRO A 236 14.50 4.91 -6.76
C PRO A 236 16.01 4.56 -6.81
N LYS A 237 16.88 5.38 -6.22
CA LYS A 237 18.34 5.21 -6.23
C LYS A 237 18.86 4.49 -4.99
N LEU A 238 18.11 4.49 -3.89
CA LEU A 238 18.54 3.88 -2.63
C LEU A 238 18.64 2.36 -2.76
N LYS A 239 19.83 1.78 -2.51
CA LYS A 239 20.05 0.32 -2.44
C LYS A 239 20.50 -0.04 -1.03
N PHE A 240 19.96 -1.13 -0.48
CA PHE A 240 20.41 -1.72 0.77
C PHE A 240 21.57 -2.68 0.50
N ASP A 241 22.70 -2.47 1.16
CA ASP A 241 23.89 -3.29 1.06
C ASP A 241 24.22 -3.81 2.46
N PRO A 242 23.90 -5.09 2.78
CA PRO A 242 24.13 -5.64 4.12
C PRO A 242 25.58 -5.49 4.61
N ALA A 243 26.56 -5.50 3.71
CA ALA A 243 27.97 -5.37 4.08
C ALA A 243 28.35 -3.94 4.53
N LYS A 244 27.55 -2.93 4.17
CA LYS A 244 27.80 -1.50 4.47
C LYS A 244 26.78 -0.88 5.42
N ASP A 245 25.55 -1.40 5.39
CA ASP A 245 24.40 -0.85 6.11
C ASP A 245 24.15 -1.59 7.43
N VAL A 246 24.73 -2.78 7.64
CA VAL A 246 24.64 -3.53 8.91
C VAL A 246 25.98 -3.43 9.65
N PRO A 247 26.04 -2.76 10.82
CA PRO A 247 27.26 -2.70 11.62
C PRO A 247 27.76 -4.09 12.03
N ALA A 248 29.08 -4.24 12.20
CA ALA A 248 29.67 -5.50 12.66
C ALA A 248 29.09 -5.92 14.02
N GLY A 249 28.65 -7.18 14.13
CA GLY A 249 28.00 -7.71 15.33
C GLY A 249 26.52 -7.34 15.49
N TYR A 250 25.97 -6.49 14.61
CA TYR A 250 24.55 -6.15 14.64
C TYR A 250 23.69 -7.31 14.13
N LYS A 251 22.71 -7.73 14.94
CA LYS A 251 21.72 -8.74 14.54
C LYS A 251 20.49 -8.06 13.94
N ILE A 252 20.50 -7.92 12.62
CA ILE A 252 19.34 -7.37 11.89
C ILE A 252 18.13 -8.31 12.01
N ALA A 253 16.94 -7.74 12.16
CA ALA A 253 15.69 -8.49 12.16
C ALA A 253 15.53 -9.26 10.84
N GLU A 254 15.24 -10.56 10.91
CA GLU A 254 15.10 -11.39 9.70
C GLU A 254 13.90 -10.97 8.84
N LYS A 255 12.80 -10.59 9.49
CA LYS A 255 11.55 -10.19 8.84
C LYS A 255 11.46 -8.68 8.73
N VAL A 256 11.04 -8.20 7.56
CA VAL A 256 10.56 -6.83 7.38
C VAL A 256 9.09 -6.80 7.77
N VAL A 257 8.71 -5.86 8.64
CA VAL A 257 7.33 -5.70 9.10
C VAL A 257 6.67 -4.55 8.33
N PRO A 258 5.62 -4.79 7.53
CA PRO A 258 4.94 -3.73 6.78
C PRO A 258 3.84 -3.07 7.62
N LEU A 259 3.47 -1.85 7.23
CA LEU A 259 2.21 -1.25 7.68
C LEU A 259 1.02 -1.79 6.86
N GLY A 260 -0.14 -1.95 7.48
CA GLY A 260 -1.36 -2.41 6.80
C GLY A 260 -2.01 -1.34 5.90
N PRO A 261 -2.86 -1.74 4.95
CA PRO A 261 -3.63 -0.81 4.13
C PRO A 261 -4.62 0.00 4.98
N MET A 262 -4.86 1.25 4.56
CA MET A 262 -5.90 2.10 5.14
C MET A 262 -7.26 1.76 4.52
N THR A 263 -8.33 1.77 5.30
CA THR A 263 -9.68 1.68 4.75
C THR A 263 -10.13 3.08 4.34
N ILE A 264 -10.17 3.37 3.04
CA ILE A 264 -10.51 4.70 2.52
C ILE A 264 -11.97 4.70 2.04
N PRO A 265 -12.85 5.57 2.56
CA PRO A 265 -14.23 5.70 2.11
C PRO A 265 -14.34 5.85 0.59
N ASN A 266 -15.39 5.30 -0.02
CA ASN A 266 -15.66 5.41 -1.45
C ASN A 266 -14.55 4.86 -2.39
N HIS A 267 -13.53 4.21 -1.85
CA HIS A 267 -12.50 3.53 -2.61
C HIS A 267 -12.56 2.01 -2.36
N PRO A 268 -12.51 1.19 -3.41
CA PRO A 268 -12.39 -0.25 -3.25
C PRO A 268 -11.03 -0.61 -2.64
N ASP A 269 -11.00 -1.73 -1.91
CA ASP A 269 -9.78 -2.29 -1.31
C ASP A 269 -8.91 -3.05 -2.33
N MET A 270 -7.90 -3.75 -1.81
CA MET A 270 -7.00 -4.63 -2.57
C MET A 270 -7.76 -5.72 -3.34
N PRO A 271 -7.13 -6.36 -4.34
CA PRO A 271 -7.76 -7.45 -5.10
C PRO A 271 -8.27 -8.57 -4.19
N THR A 272 -9.44 -9.11 -4.52
CA THR A 272 -10.04 -10.23 -3.78
C THR A 272 -9.79 -11.53 -4.51
N PHE A 273 -9.52 -12.60 -3.76
CA PHE A 273 -9.18 -13.91 -4.28
C PHE A 273 -10.20 -14.92 -3.78
N THR A 274 -10.66 -15.81 -4.65
CA THR A 274 -11.59 -16.89 -4.32
C THR A 274 -11.18 -18.18 -5.02
N THR A 275 -11.59 -19.33 -4.46
CA THR A 275 -11.38 -20.65 -5.07
C THR A 275 -12.53 -21.58 -4.70
N ALA A 276 -12.81 -22.55 -5.56
CA ALA A 276 -13.69 -23.68 -5.27
C ALA A 276 -12.91 -24.98 -5.00
N ASP A 277 -11.58 -24.96 -5.15
CA ASP A 277 -10.71 -26.14 -5.13
C ASP A 277 -10.08 -26.40 -3.76
N GLY A 278 -10.72 -25.90 -2.69
CA GLY A 278 -10.35 -26.16 -1.30
C GLY A 278 -9.23 -25.29 -0.75
N GLU A 279 -9.08 -25.37 0.57
CA GLU A 279 -8.09 -24.67 1.38
C GLU A 279 -7.55 -25.64 2.45
N ASP A 280 -6.58 -26.47 2.05
CA ASP A 280 -6.05 -27.54 2.90
C ASP A 280 -5.04 -26.98 3.93
N PHE A 281 -4.79 -27.76 5.00
CA PHE A 281 -3.81 -27.46 6.05
C PHE A 281 -4.04 -26.13 6.78
N GLY A 282 -5.28 -25.65 6.83
CA GLY A 282 -5.65 -24.38 7.46
C GLY A 282 -5.14 -23.15 6.72
N SER A 283 -4.69 -23.32 5.46
CA SER A 283 -4.29 -22.21 4.59
C SER A 283 -5.52 -21.46 4.06
N ASN A 284 -5.32 -20.32 3.39
CA ASN A 284 -6.43 -19.54 2.82
C ASN A 284 -6.01 -18.84 1.51
N VAL A 285 -6.86 -18.87 0.48
CA VAL A 285 -6.60 -18.25 -0.82
C VAL A 285 -6.44 -16.73 -0.72
N ALA A 286 -7.08 -16.08 0.26
CA ALA A 286 -6.93 -14.66 0.51
C ALA A 286 -5.53 -14.28 1.04
N ASN A 287 -4.73 -15.25 1.52
CA ASN A 287 -3.34 -15.01 1.90
C ASN A 287 -2.51 -14.54 0.70
N LEU A 288 -2.86 -14.96 -0.52
CA LEU A 288 -2.21 -14.53 -1.76
C LEU A 288 -2.33 -13.02 -2.02
N ALA A 289 -3.27 -12.33 -1.36
CA ALA A 289 -3.45 -10.88 -1.44
C ALA A 289 -2.72 -10.10 -0.33
N LYS A 290 -2.44 -10.74 0.80
CA LYS A 290 -2.11 -10.07 2.07
C LYS A 290 -0.75 -10.45 2.64
N GLY A 291 -0.16 -11.56 2.19
CA GLY A 291 1.04 -12.14 2.79
C GLY A 291 2.35 -11.71 2.11
N PRO A 292 3.48 -11.78 2.84
CA PRO A 292 4.81 -11.84 2.22
C PRO A 292 4.93 -13.10 1.37
N ILE A 293 5.65 -13.02 0.25
CA ILE A 293 5.90 -14.15 -0.64
C ILE A 293 7.09 -14.96 -0.12
N VAL A 294 6.86 -15.80 0.90
CA VAL A 294 7.89 -16.61 1.59
C VAL A 294 8.87 -17.31 0.62
N PRO A 295 10.17 -17.42 0.94
CA PRO A 295 11.13 -18.05 0.03
C PRO A 295 10.84 -19.55 -0.14
N ASN A 296 11.02 -20.05 -1.36
CA ASN A 296 11.06 -21.49 -1.62
C ASN A 296 12.46 -22.04 -1.38
N LYS A 297 12.79 -22.35 -0.13
CA LYS A 297 14.10 -22.90 0.25
C LYS A 297 13.93 -24.30 0.82
N LYS A 298 14.82 -25.20 0.42
CA LYS A 298 14.98 -26.50 1.06
C LYS A 298 15.77 -26.27 2.34
N ASP A 299 15.09 -26.38 3.47
CA ASP A 299 15.71 -26.47 4.79
C ASP A 299 15.80 -27.96 5.15
N LYS A 300 16.99 -28.44 5.53
CA LYS A 300 17.26 -29.89 5.64
C LYS A 300 16.38 -30.58 6.68
N ASP A 301 15.96 -29.83 7.71
CA ASP A 301 15.25 -30.38 8.86
C ASP A 301 13.89 -29.70 9.13
N LYS A 302 13.41 -28.83 8.22
CA LYS A 302 12.17 -28.06 8.45
C LYS A 302 11.28 -27.92 7.21
N THR A 303 10.02 -28.28 7.38
CA THR A 303 8.96 -27.90 6.43
C THR A 303 8.71 -26.40 6.54
N THR A 304 8.89 -25.66 5.45
CA THR A 304 8.71 -24.20 5.41
C THR A 304 7.28 -23.79 5.02
N PHE A 305 6.33 -24.73 5.04
CA PHE A 305 4.92 -24.42 4.79
C PHE A 305 4.39 -23.48 5.89
N ASP A 306 3.71 -22.42 5.49
CA ASP A 306 3.12 -21.45 6.39
C ASP A 306 1.67 -21.17 5.96
N ALA A 307 0.73 -21.76 6.71
CA ALA A 307 -0.70 -21.59 6.48
C ALA A 307 -1.16 -20.13 6.59
N GLY A 308 -0.40 -19.26 7.27
CA GLY A 308 -0.74 -17.84 7.42
C GLY A 308 -0.33 -16.97 6.23
N SER A 309 0.53 -17.46 5.34
CA SER A 309 1.02 -16.69 4.16
C SER A 309 0.83 -17.40 2.83
N MET A 310 0.56 -18.70 2.85
CA MET A 310 0.36 -19.51 1.65
C MET A 310 -1.11 -19.92 1.46
N TRP A 311 -1.41 -20.43 0.27
CA TRP A 311 -2.60 -21.22 -0.03
C TRP A 311 -2.19 -22.58 -0.57
N GLN A 312 -2.81 -23.64 -0.08
CA GLN A 312 -2.73 -24.97 -0.67
C GLN A 312 -4.12 -25.46 -1.03
N SER A 313 -4.27 -25.90 -2.28
CA SER A 313 -5.52 -26.48 -2.75
C SER A 313 -5.79 -27.83 -2.09
N GLY A 314 -7.05 -28.26 -2.14
CA GLY A 314 -7.39 -29.67 -2.04
C GLY A 314 -6.82 -30.49 -3.20
N LYS A 315 -6.95 -31.81 -3.10
CA LYS A 315 -6.61 -32.72 -4.21
C LYS A 315 -7.60 -32.56 -5.37
N SER A 316 -7.09 -32.17 -6.53
CA SER A 316 -7.88 -32.02 -7.76
C SER A 316 -8.13 -33.35 -8.46
N LYS A 317 -9.39 -33.60 -8.81
CA LYS A 317 -9.80 -34.75 -9.64
C LYS A 317 -9.47 -34.56 -11.12
N THR A 318 -9.43 -33.32 -11.60
CA THR A 318 -9.15 -32.98 -12.99
C THR A 318 -7.66 -32.71 -13.23
N GLY A 319 -6.87 -32.63 -12.15
CA GLY A 319 -5.48 -32.19 -12.18
C GLY A 319 -5.31 -30.68 -12.28
N TRP A 320 -6.41 -29.90 -12.28
CA TRP A 320 -6.40 -28.44 -12.32
C TRP A 320 -7.09 -27.86 -11.09
N VAL A 321 -6.54 -26.77 -10.55
CA VAL A 321 -7.16 -25.98 -9.47
C VAL A 321 -7.21 -24.52 -9.85
N THR A 322 -8.19 -23.80 -9.34
CA THR A 322 -8.60 -22.49 -9.83
C THR A 322 -8.50 -21.44 -8.75
N VAL A 323 -7.88 -20.31 -9.07
CA VAL A 323 -7.96 -19.08 -8.30
C VAL A 323 -8.61 -18.02 -9.17
N GLU A 324 -9.76 -17.52 -8.73
CA GLU A 324 -10.39 -16.34 -9.33
C GLU A 324 -9.94 -15.09 -8.58
N VAL A 325 -9.52 -14.09 -9.33
CA VAL A 325 -9.06 -12.80 -8.81
C VAL A 325 -9.94 -11.71 -9.39
N ARG A 326 -10.52 -10.91 -8.50
CA ARG A 326 -11.29 -9.72 -8.85
C ARG A 326 -10.52 -8.48 -8.43
N PHE A 327 -10.10 -7.71 -9.42
CA PHE A 327 -9.45 -6.44 -9.22
C PHE A 327 -10.46 -5.34 -8.84
N PRO A 328 -10.02 -4.34 -8.05
CA PRO A 328 -10.87 -3.20 -7.68
C PRO A 328 -11.35 -2.42 -8.91
N TYR A 329 -10.48 -2.26 -9.90
CA TYR A 329 -10.73 -1.66 -11.21
C TYR A 329 -10.34 -2.65 -12.32
N GLU A 330 -10.68 -2.34 -13.57
CA GLU A 330 -10.12 -3.11 -14.68
C GLU A 330 -8.58 -3.01 -14.68
N ALA A 331 -7.92 -4.15 -14.67
CA ALA A 331 -6.47 -4.25 -14.72
C ALA A 331 -6.03 -4.76 -16.10
N GLU A 332 -5.07 -4.08 -16.69
CA GLU A 332 -4.36 -4.57 -17.87
C GLU A 332 -3.16 -5.40 -17.41
N LEU A 333 -3.13 -6.68 -17.77
CA LEU A 333 -2.01 -7.56 -17.45
C LEU A 333 -1.23 -7.92 -18.72
N THR A 334 0.08 -8.00 -18.53
CA THR A 334 1.05 -8.50 -19.52
C THR A 334 1.88 -9.64 -18.95
N HIS A 335 1.98 -9.71 -17.61
CA HIS A 335 2.66 -10.81 -16.92
C HIS A 335 1.99 -11.10 -15.58
N ILE A 336 2.20 -12.32 -15.10
CA ILE A 336 1.84 -12.78 -13.76
C ILE A 336 3.08 -13.39 -13.13
N GLY A 337 3.46 -12.94 -11.93
CA GLY A 337 4.45 -13.60 -11.11
C GLY A 337 3.77 -14.73 -10.35
N VAL A 338 4.18 -15.97 -10.61
CA VAL A 338 3.67 -17.17 -9.96
C VAL A 338 4.74 -17.69 -9.02
N HIS A 339 4.40 -17.73 -7.73
CA HIS A 339 5.24 -18.26 -6.69
C HIS A 339 4.58 -19.53 -6.16
N SER A 340 4.84 -20.65 -6.81
CA SER A 340 4.34 -21.97 -6.42
C SER A 340 5.39 -22.72 -5.59
N GLN A 341 5.03 -23.93 -5.14
CA GLN A 341 5.87 -24.82 -4.36
C GLN A 341 6.17 -24.31 -2.94
N HIS A 342 6.43 -25.24 -2.02
CA HIS A 342 7.04 -24.92 -0.73
C HIS A 342 8.13 -25.93 -0.36
N SER A 343 8.97 -25.55 0.60
CA SER A 343 10.11 -26.34 1.11
C SER A 343 11.08 -26.85 0.03
N GLY A 344 11.10 -26.23 -1.15
CA GLY A 344 11.91 -26.63 -2.30
C GLY A 344 11.49 -27.92 -2.99
N ALA A 345 10.35 -28.53 -2.64
CA ALA A 345 10.01 -29.87 -3.11
C ALA A 345 8.53 -30.10 -3.42
N PHE A 346 7.59 -29.45 -2.72
CA PHE A 346 6.21 -29.92 -2.68
C PHE A 346 5.24 -29.06 -3.50
N ASN A 347 4.34 -29.70 -4.24
CA ASN A 347 3.13 -29.11 -4.85
C ASN A 347 3.39 -27.90 -5.78
N ALA A 348 4.44 -27.97 -6.61
CA ALA A 348 4.67 -26.98 -7.65
C ALA A 348 3.58 -27.02 -8.73
N ALA A 349 3.24 -25.86 -9.30
CA ALA A 349 2.35 -25.79 -10.46
C ALA A 349 3.11 -26.22 -11.72
N ARG A 350 2.61 -27.24 -12.43
CA ARG A 350 3.20 -27.75 -13.68
C ARG A 350 2.86 -26.91 -14.90
N ALA A 351 1.68 -26.29 -14.87
CA ALA A 351 1.20 -25.38 -15.90
C ALA A 351 0.27 -24.33 -15.30
N VAL A 352 0.15 -23.20 -15.98
CA VAL A 352 -0.72 -22.07 -15.65
C VAL A 352 -1.57 -21.75 -16.86
N ARG A 353 -2.88 -21.85 -16.71
CA ARG A 353 -3.85 -21.42 -17.70
C ARG A 353 -4.50 -20.14 -17.20
N VAL A 354 -4.60 -19.16 -18.09
CA VAL A 354 -5.16 -17.84 -17.78
C VAL A 354 -6.37 -17.61 -18.64
N THR A 355 -7.50 -17.30 -18.00
CA THR A 355 -8.76 -17.03 -18.67
C THR A 355 -9.39 -15.73 -18.13
N VAL A 356 -10.14 -15.05 -18.99
CA VAL A 356 -10.87 -13.81 -18.67
C VAL A 356 -12.32 -13.93 -19.14
N PRO A 357 -13.27 -13.16 -18.60
CA PRO A 357 -14.63 -13.11 -19.11
C PRO A 357 -14.66 -12.82 -20.62
N GLY A 358 -15.40 -13.63 -21.35
CA GLY A 358 -15.69 -13.52 -22.78
C GLY A 358 -17.18 -13.21 -23.01
N ALA A 359 -17.68 -13.52 -24.21
CA ALA A 359 -19.09 -13.33 -24.52
C ALA A 359 -19.99 -14.34 -23.77
N LYS A 360 -21.21 -13.92 -23.40
CA LYS A 360 -22.25 -14.77 -22.79
C LYS A 360 -21.79 -15.50 -21.52
N ASP A 361 -21.11 -14.79 -20.62
CA ASP A 361 -20.63 -15.29 -19.32
C ASP A 361 -19.64 -16.47 -19.36
N ALA A 362 -19.13 -16.82 -20.55
CA ALA A 362 -18.09 -17.83 -20.70
C ALA A 362 -16.70 -17.24 -20.45
N PHE A 363 -15.79 -17.99 -19.82
CA PHE A 363 -14.38 -17.61 -19.73
C PHE A 363 -13.63 -18.00 -21.01
N ARG A 364 -12.84 -17.07 -21.56
CA ARG A 364 -11.99 -17.29 -22.72
C ARG A 364 -10.54 -17.45 -22.28
N GLN A 365 -9.88 -18.53 -22.72
CA GLN A 365 -8.45 -18.72 -22.52
C GLN A 365 -7.63 -17.71 -23.33
N ILE A 366 -6.66 -17.08 -22.67
CA ILE A 366 -5.71 -16.15 -23.28
C ILE A 366 -4.26 -16.63 -23.15
N ALA A 367 -3.96 -17.53 -22.20
CA ALA A 367 -2.63 -18.12 -22.08
C ALA A 367 -2.69 -19.53 -21.50
N LEU A 368 -1.72 -20.35 -21.89
CA LEU A 368 -1.37 -21.64 -21.28
C LEU A 368 0.15 -21.75 -21.29
N VAL A 369 0.78 -21.76 -20.12
CA VAL A 369 2.24 -21.71 -19.98
C VAL A 369 2.68 -22.77 -18.99
N ALA A 370 3.77 -23.47 -19.26
CA ALA A 370 4.42 -24.37 -18.30
C ALA A 370 5.57 -23.61 -17.61
N PRO A 371 5.46 -23.26 -16.31
CA PRO A 371 6.57 -22.64 -15.60
C PRO A 371 7.80 -23.56 -15.57
N LYS A 372 8.96 -22.98 -15.87
CA LYS A 372 10.30 -23.55 -15.75
C LYS A 372 10.78 -23.63 -14.30
N SER A 373 10.20 -22.84 -13.39
CA SER A 373 10.56 -22.88 -11.98
C SER A 373 9.39 -22.54 -11.05
N ALA A 374 9.61 -22.74 -9.74
CA ALA A 374 8.65 -22.41 -8.70
C ALA A 374 8.39 -20.91 -8.54
N ASP A 375 9.31 -20.05 -8.98
CA ASP A 375 9.22 -18.59 -8.92
C ASP A 375 9.41 -18.03 -10.34
N GLU A 376 8.32 -17.76 -11.05
CA GLU A 376 8.40 -17.35 -12.45
C GLU A 376 7.46 -16.21 -12.81
N LYS A 377 7.98 -15.27 -13.61
CA LYS A 377 7.18 -14.25 -14.26
C LYS A 377 6.69 -14.77 -15.62
N VAL A 378 5.45 -15.26 -15.64
CA VAL A 378 4.77 -15.81 -16.81
C VAL A 378 4.21 -14.67 -17.67
N ALA A 379 4.57 -14.64 -18.96
CA ALA A 379 4.00 -13.68 -19.91
C ALA A 379 2.57 -14.08 -20.32
N VAL A 380 1.70 -13.09 -20.48
CA VAL A 380 0.34 -13.25 -21.03
C VAL A 380 0.09 -12.20 -22.11
N PRO A 381 -0.78 -12.48 -23.09
CA PRO A 381 -1.20 -11.45 -24.04
C PRO A 381 -1.78 -10.25 -23.30
N LYS A 382 -1.37 -9.05 -23.73
CA LYS A 382 -1.85 -7.77 -23.19
C LYS A 382 -3.38 -7.77 -23.19
N THR A 383 -3.98 -7.92 -22.02
CA THR A 383 -5.43 -8.08 -21.87
C THR A 383 -5.90 -7.28 -20.68
N LYS A 384 -7.04 -6.60 -20.84
CA LYS A 384 -7.68 -5.81 -19.79
C LYS A 384 -8.95 -6.51 -19.32
N ALA A 385 -9.05 -6.76 -18.03
CA ALA A 385 -10.26 -7.31 -17.41
C ALA A 385 -10.29 -6.98 -15.91
N ARG A 386 -11.49 -6.99 -15.33
CA ARG A 386 -11.67 -6.85 -13.87
C ARG A 386 -11.61 -8.19 -13.13
N VAL A 387 -12.13 -9.24 -13.75
CA VAL A 387 -12.13 -10.60 -13.20
C VAL A 387 -11.19 -11.45 -14.04
N TRP A 388 -10.33 -12.20 -13.38
CA TRP A 388 -9.35 -13.09 -13.98
C TRP A 388 -9.42 -14.44 -13.32
N ARG A 389 -9.25 -15.50 -14.08
CA ARG A 389 -9.16 -16.85 -13.56
C ARG A 389 -7.81 -17.44 -13.93
N PHE A 390 -7.09 -17.85 -12.90
CA PHE A 390 -5.80 -18.52 -12.99
C PHE A 390 -6.00 -19.97 -12.57
N GLU A 391 -5.82 -20.89 -13.51
CA GLU A 391 -5.89 -22.32 -13.25
C GLU A 391 -4.46 -22.88 -13.23
N PHE A 392 -4.16 -23.70 -12.24
CA PHE A 392 -2.84 -24.28 -11.99
C PHE A 392 -2.93 -25.79 -12.10
N GLN A 393 -2.07 -26.38 -12.93
CA GLN A 393 -2.01 -27.83 -13.07
C GLN A 393 -1.20 -28.43 -11.93
N ALA A 394 -1.80 -29.34 -11.19
CA ALA A 394 -1.17 -30.09 -10.13
C ALA A 394 -0.19 -31.14 -10.66
N GLY A 395 0.80 -31.48 -9.83
CA GLY A 395 1.67 -32.62 -10.05
C GLY A 395 1.08 -33.93 -9.55
N ASP A 396 1.95 -34.90 -9.27
CA ASP A 396 1.53 -36.26 -8.86
C ASP A 396 0.84 -36.27 -7.49
N SER A 397 1.05 -35.24 -6.67
CA SER A 397 0.33 -35.02 -5.40
C SER A 397 -1.14 -34.63 -5.59
N GLN A 398 -1.53 -34.26 -6.83
CA GLN A 398 -2.85 -33.72 -7.19
C GLN A 398 -3.19 -32.40 -6.49
N ALA A 399 -2.25 -31.74 -5.81
CA ALA A 399 -2.44 -30.45 -5.17
C ALA A 399 -1.42 -29.42 -5.68
N VAL A 400 -1.76 -28.13 -5.52
CA VAL A 400 -0.87 -27.00 -5.77
C VAL A 400 -0.76 -26.17 -4.50
N THR A 401 0.46 -25.74 -4.19
CA THR A 401 0.71 -24.72 -3.17
C THR A 401 1.17 -23.44 -3.84
N LEU A 402 0.52 -22.32 -3.54
CA LEU A 402 0.92 -20.98 -3.93
C LEU A 402 1.36 -20.18 -2.70
N ARG A 403 2.52 -19.56 -2.79
CA ARG A 403 3.07 -18.60 -1.84
C ARG A 403 2.68 -17.17 -2.18
N GLY A 404 2.28 -16.91 -3.43
CA GLY A 404 1.86 -15.58 -3.86
C GLY A 404 1.61 -15.48 -5.37
N LEU A 405 0.81 -14.49 -5.74
CA LEU A 405 0.61 -14.06 -7.11
C LEU A 405 0.93 -12.57 -7.24
N ARG A 406 1.64 -12.20 -8.30
CA ARG A 406 2.02 -10.81 -8.60
C ARG A 406 1.48 -10.43 -9.97
N PHE A 407 1.02 -9.20 -10.16
CA PHE A 407 0.35 -8.78 -11.39
C PHE A 407 1.05 -7.58 -12.01
N TYR A 408 1.32 -7.63 -13.32
CA TYR A 408 2.12 -6.62 -13.99
C TYR A 408 1.49 -6.07 -15.27
N SER A 409 1.55 -4.76 -15.44
CA SER A 409 1.38 -4.08 -16.72
C SER A 409 2.75 -3.60 -17.23
N GLY A 410 3.24 -4.22 -18.30
CA GLY A 410 4.63 -4.09 -18.74
C GLY A 410 5.62 -4.49 -17.64
N THR A 411 6.45 -3.52 -17.23
CA THR A 411 7.41 -3.66 -16.13
C THR A 411 6.83 -3.31 -14.76
N ASP A 412 5.69 -2.62 -14.71
CA ASP A 412 5.11 -2.07 -13.50
C ASP A 412 4.23 -3.11 -12.79
N GLU A 413 4.51 -3.34 -11.51
CA GLU A 413 3.68 -4.19 -10.65
C GLU A 413 2.49 -3.39 -10.11
N LEU A 414 1.28 -3.93 -10.30
CA LEU A 414 0.02 -3.22 -10.02
C LEU A 414 -0.38 -3.25 -8.54
N PHE A 415 -0.14 -4.39 -7.88
CA PHE A 415 -0.50 -4.63 -6.49
C PHE A 415 0.69 -5.32 -5.81
N PRO A 416 1.78 -4.59 -5.52
CA PRO A 416 2.97 -5.22 -4.96
C PRO A 416 2.65 -5.82 -3.59
N PRO A 417 3.30 -6.94 -3.23
CA PRO A 417 3.07 -7.58 -1.93
C PRO A 417 3.41 -6.59 -0.81
N LEU A 418 2.79 -6.79 0.36
CA LEU A 418 3.06 -5.94 1.52
C LEU A 418 4.55 -5.94 1.90
N VAL A 419 5.25 -7.04 1.64
CA VAL A 419 6.71 -7.16 1.80
C VAL A 419 7.30 -7.95 0.63
N PRO A 420 8.31 -7.41 -0.06
CA PRO A 420 9.15 -8.21 -0.95
C PRO A 420 10.03 -9.15 -0.12
N ASN A 421 10.05 -10.44 -0.47
CA ASN A 421 10.87 -11.42 0.25
C ASN A 421 12.36 -11.39 -0.12
N SER A 422 12.77 -10.46 -0.98
CA SER A 422 14.16 -10.15 -1.27
C SER A 422 14.27 -8.66 -1.63
N PRO A 423 15.23 -7.92 -1.04
CA PRO A 423 15.49 -6.50 -1.34
C PRO A 423 16.08 -6.21 -2.72
#